data_AF-A0A970WJ34-F1
#
_entry.id   AF-A0A970WJ34-F1
#
_cell.length_a   1.000
_cell.length_b   1.000
_cell.length_c   1.000
_cell.angle_alpha   90.00
_cell.angle_beta   90.00
_cell.angle_gamma   90.00
#
_symmetry.space_group_name_H-M   'P 1'
#
loop_
_entity.id
_entity.type
_entity.pdbx_description
1 polymer ?
#
loop_
_entity_poly.entity_id
_entity_poly.type
_entity_poly.pdbx_seq_one_letter_code
_entity_poly.pdbx_strand_id
1 'polypeptide(L)'
;MSTTRLIGDLAVPYGLHRVEVSAIGFVSGLKGTGEDPQPSNERSVVMREMQRRGIETPNALLASPNTSLVKVRGFLPAGIQKGERFDLEVRVVDRSETTSLRGGTLWTVDLKQMALMADNRIHGGHLLATGKGAILVDPVPKGANSRVLWCRGRILGGGIAHQSRPLMLVLKPEHQSVRNSARIETVINRRFHSYDLGSKIGVATAKTDEVVELIVHPSYYGNVERYLRVIRSLPLSETERECSQRLVALEKQLLDPISSSRAALQLEAIGMRGVEVLKKGLNSNDPEVRFYSAESLAYLDESGVAEYLAKAAATEPAFRVFALAALSAMEDYDSQDQLRALLDSPSAETRYGAFRALTARRSPDPLVRGLDMNGEFKLHVLPTSGSPMVHVARSKQPEIVLFGTDQMLQLPLSIEAGNEILVNSTEDGHVVLAKYAVGEPDQRRTVSPRLEEVIKAVVDLGGAYPDVVQAIQEAKAAGALPSRLEVDALPEAGRTYDRTAKSDEEAGETHLQANSPLPDLFSDSSEGDTSGSQVSTSEPADDAKSTESSEESEEKTEPSNSIFAKILGPHRS
;
A
#
# COMPACT_ATOMS: atom_id res chain seq x y z
N MET A 1 -22.77 -28.91 -20.32
CA MET A 1 -21.88 -28.11 -19.45
C MET A 1 -21.64 -26.79 -20.17
N SER A 2 -21.79 -25.64 -19.51
CA SER A 2 -21.58 -24.34 -20.15
C SER A 2 -20.10 -24.15 -20.45
N THR A 3 -19.71 -24.21 -21.72
CA THR A 3 -18.34 -24.04 -22.22
C THR A 3 -18.02 -22.55 -22.45
N THR A 4 -18.43 -21.69 -21.52
CA THR A 4 -18.17 -20.25 -21.64
C THR A 4 -16.69 -20.00 -21.37
N ARG A 5 -15.92 -19.66 -22.40
CA ARG A 5 -14.52 -19.25 -22.24
C ARG A 5 -14.42 -17.87 -21.61
N LEU A 6 -13.59 -17.75 -20.59
CA LEU A 6 -13.30 -16.53 -19.86
C LEU A 6 -12.02 -15.87 -20.39
N ILE A 7 -11.82 -14.58 -20.10
CA ILE A 7 -10.57 -13.88 -20.44
C ILE A 7 -9.36 -14.58 -19.79
N GLY A 8 -9.51 -15.05 -18.55
CA GLY A 8 -8.46 -15.76 -17.82
C GLY A 8 -8.00 -17.08 -18.45
N ASP A 9 -8.81 -17.66 -19.34
CA ASP A 9 -8.43 -18.84 -20.11
C ASP A 9 -7.42 -18.48 -21.21
N LEU A 10 -7.51 -17.26 -21.75
CA LEU A 10 -6.71 -16.79 -22.88
C LEU A 10 -5.51 -15.92 -22.49
N ALA A 11 -5.58 -15.21 -21.37
CA ALA A 11 -4.59 -14.21 -20.99
C ALA A 11 -4.27 -14.21 -19.50
N VAL A 12 -3.03 -13.80 -19.18
CA VAL A 12 -2.51 -13.69 -17.83
C VAL A 12 -2.11 -12.24 -17.53
N PRO A 13 -2.30 -11.76 -16.29
CA PRO A 13 -1.79 -10.45 -15.88
C PRO A 13 -0.27 -10.37 -15.97
N TYR A 14 0.24 -9.21 -16.34
CA TYR A 14 1.66 -8.89 -16.39
C TYR A 14 1.94 -7.51 -15.81
N GLY A 15 3.17 -7.31 -15.35
CA GLY A 15 3.62 -6.04 -14.76
C GLY A 15 3.21 -5.83 -13.30
N LEU A 16 2.84 -6.90 -12.58
CA LEU A 16 2.38 -6.82 -11.18
C LEU A 16 3.50 -6.66 -10.15
N HIS A 17 4.73 -7.02 -10.52
CA HIS A 17 5.87 -6.91 -9.61
C HIS A 17 6.23 -5.46 -9.33
N ARG A 18 6.74 -5.21 -8.12
CA ARG A 18 7.30 -3.91 -7.76
C ARG A 18 8.59 -3.65 -8.55
N VAL A 19 8.76 -2.42 -9.04
CA VAL A 19 10.02 -2.00 -9.69
C VAL A 19 10.85 -1.24 -8.67
N GLU A 20 12.01 -1.79 -8.34
CA GLU A 20 12.97 -1.10 -7.49
C GLU A 20 13.63 0.06 -8.24
N VAL A 21 13.64 1.22 -7.59
CA VAL A 21 14.43 2.38 -7.98
C VAL A 21 15.39 2.73 -6.85
N SER A 22 16.61 3.11 -7.19
CA SER A 22 17.63 3.40 -6.18
C SER A 22 18.59 4.50 -6.61
N ALA A 23 19.24 5.10 -5.61
CA ALA A 23 20.28 6.09 -5.80
C ALA A 23 21.21 6.15 -4.58
N ILE A 24 22.33 6.87 -4.73
CA ILE A 24 23.13 7.34 -3.59
C ILE A 24 22.68 8.77 -3.28
N GLY A 25 22.30 9.00 -2.03
CA GLY A 25 21.82 10.27 -1.52
C GLY A 25 22.77 10.89 -0.50
N PHE A 26 22.46 12.13 -0.15
CA PHE A 26 23.14 12.91 0.87
C PHE A 26 22.14 13.35 1.94
N VAL A 27 22.50 13.11 3.19
CA VAL A 27 21.70 13.47 4.36
C VAL A 27 22.40 14.58 5.13
N SER A 28 21.64 15.58 5.56
CA SER A 28 22.09 16.67 6.43
C SER A 28 21.21 16.79 7.67
N GLY A 29 21.66 17.52 8.70
CA GLY A 29 20.87 17.78 9.91
C GLY A 29 21.09 16.76 11.04
N LEU A 30 22.06 15.87 10.87
CA LEU A 30 22.47 14.93 11.93
C LEU A 30 23.12 15.70 13.09
N LYS A 31 23.05 15.14 14.32
CA LYS A 31 23.58 15.75 15.54
C LYS A 31 24.94 15.15 15.91
N GLY A 32 25.95 15.38 15.08
CA GLY A 32 27.28 14.82 15.26
C GLY A 32 27.35 13.29 15.09
N THR A 33 26.33 12.67 14.49
CA THR A 33 26.22 11.22 14.28
C THR A 33 26.60 10.78 12.87
N GLY A 34 27.01 11.72 12.02
CA GLY A 34 27.50 11.51 10.66
C GLY A 34 28.97 11.12 10.60
N GLU A 35 29.58 11.33 9.43
CA GLU A 35 30.98 10.97 9.17
C GLU A 35 31.65 11.90 8.13
N ASP A 36 32.97 11.82 8.01
CA ASP A 36 33.68 12.21 6.78
C ASP A 36 33.91 10.95 5.92
N PRO A 37 33.13 10.75 4.84
CA PRO A 37 33.14 9.49 4.11
C PRO A 37 34.44 9.30 3.34
N GLN A 38 35.07 8.12 3.42
CA GLN A 38 36.30 7.85 2.64
C GLN A 38 36.05 7.97 1.12
N PRO A 39 37.09 8.26 0.31
CA PRO A 39 36.98 8.27 -1.15
C PRO A 39 36.39 6.96 -1.69
N SER A 40 35.24 7.07 -2.35
CA SER A 40 34.44 5.95 -2.83
C SER A 40 33.68 6.33 -4.10
N ASN A 41 33.10 5.34 -4.78
CA ASN A 41 32.24 5.58 -5.94
C ASN A 41 30.99 6.36 -5.54
N GLU A 42 30.41 6.02 -4.40
CA GLU A 42 29.25 6.64 -3.77
C GLU A 42 29.53 8.12 -3.48
N ARG A 43 30.67 8.44 -2.84
CA ARG A 43 31.11 9.82 -2.60
C ARG A 43 31.27 10.58 -3.91
N SER A 44 31.85 9.95 -4.94
CA SER A 44 32.06 10.56 -6.25
C SER A 44 30.75 10.85 -7.00
N VAL A 45 29.70 10.05 -6.80
CA VAL A 45 28.36 10.31 -7.35
C VAL A 45 27.76 11.56 -6.70
N VAL A 46 27.74 11.64 -5.37
CA VAL A 46 27.20 12.79 -4.64
C VAL A 46 28.00 14.06 -4.91
N MET A 47 29.33 13.97 -4.94
CA MET A 47 30.21 15.09 -5.29
C MET A 47 29.88 15.71 -6.65
N ARG A 48 29.69 14.88 -7.68
CA ARG A 48 29.33 15.36 -9.02
C ARG A 48 27.96 16.04 -9.03
N GLU A 49 27.00 15.51 -8.26
CA GLU A 49 25.68 16.12 -8.14
C GLU A 49 25.73 17.46 -7.40
N MET A 50 26.50 17.56 -6.31
CA MET A 50 26.73 18.81 -5.59
C MET A 50 27.37 19.88 -6.49
N GLN A 51 28.37 19.50 -7.27
CA GLN A 51 29.01 20.39 -8.25
C GLN A 51 28.03 20.83 -9.35
N ARG A 52 27.22 19.90 -9.87
CA ARG A 52 26.17 20.21 -10.86
C ARG A 52 25.15 21.22 -10.32
N ARG A 53 24.84 21.16 -9.02
CA ARG A 53 23.94 22.10 -8.33
C ARG A 53 24.63 23.40 -7.91
N GLY A 54 25.91 23.60 -8.23
CA GLY A 54 26.64 24.83 -7.94
C GLY A 54 27.03 25.01 -6.47
N ILE A 55 27.15 23.93 -5.70
CA ILE A 55 27.62 24.01 -4.31
C ILE A 55 29.11 24.37 -4.30
N GLU A 56 29.46 25.47 -3.64
CA GLU A 56 30.82 26.03 -3.67
C GLU A 56 31.86 25.16 -2.96
N THR A 57 31.50 24.57 -1.81
CA THR A 57 32.42 23.79 -0.96
C THR A 57 31.93 22.36 -0.66
N PRO A 58 31.74 21.50 -1.68
CA PRO A 58 31.19 20.15 -1.49
C PRO A 58 32.00 19.28 -0.52
N ASN A 59 33.34 19.37 -0.57
CA ASN A 59 34.20 18.57 0.30
C ASN A 59 34.07 18.94 1.78
N ALA A 60 33.98 20.25 2.10
CA ALA A 60 33.80 20.70 3.47
C ALA A 60 32.42 20.30 4.01
N LEU A 61 31.40 20.36 3.16
CA LEU A 61 30.07 19.92 3.51
C LEU A 61 30.00 18.41 3.78
N LEU A 62 30.60 17.59 2.92
CA LEU A 62 30.66 16.13 3.10
C LEU A 62 31.46 15.69 4.33
N ALA A 63 32.49 16.46 4.71
CA ALA A 63 33.33 16.15 5.87
C ALA A 63 32.68 16.56 7.20
N SER A 64 31.48 17.15 7.18
CA SER A 64 30.79 17.60 8.38
C SER A 64 30.25 16.40 9.18
N PRO A 65 30.43 16.36 10.51
CA PRO A 65 29.87 15.30 11.35
C PRO A 65 28.33 15.33 11.44
N ASN A 66 27.70 16.34 10.85
CA ASN A 66 26.24 16.49 10.76
C ASN A 66 25.67 15.97 9.43
N THR A 67 26.49 15.25 8.65
CA THR A 67 26.14 14.79 7.31
C THR A 67 26.53 13.33 7.08
N SER A 68 25.86 12.65 6.15
CA SER A 68 26.14 11.25 5.84
C SER A 68 25.77 10.90 4.39
N LEU A 69 26.46 9.91 3.82
CA LEU A 69 26.10 9.29 2.56
C LEU A 69 25.16 8.10 2.81
N VAL A 70 24.11 8.01 2.01
CA VAL A 70 23.10 6.96 2.17
C VAL A 70 22.76 6.30 0.84
N LYS A 71 22.43 5.01 0.89
CA LYS A 71 21.72 4.31 -0.18
C LYS A 71 20.22 4.55 0.01
N VAL A 72 19.59 5.08 -1.02
CA VAL A 72 18.15 5.31 -1.08
C VAL A 72 17.54 4.28 -2.01
N ARG A 73 16.48 3.61 -1.57
CA ARG A 73 15.69 2.68 -2.38
C ARG A 73 14.23 3.07 -2.28
N GLY A 74 13.46 2.74 -3.30
CA GLY A 74 12.02 2.72 -3.21
C GLY A 74 11.43 1.77 -4.22
N PHE A 75 10.18 1.40 -3.99
CA PHE A 75 9.50 0.36 -4.76
C PHE A 75 8.27 0.96 -5.40
N LEU A 76 8.31 1.09 -6.72
CA LEU A 76 7.17 1.54 -7.50
C LEU A 76 6.15 0.39 -7.57
N PRO A 77 4.92 0.53 -7.04
CA PRO A 77 3.89 -0.49 -7.14
C PRO A 77 3.37 -0.62 -8.59
N ALA A 78 2.67 -1.72 -8.86
CA ALA A 78 1.97 -1.91 -10.12
C ALA A 78 0.84 -0.88 -10.24
N GLY A 79 0.59 -0.35 -11.43
CA GLY A 79 -0.47 0.64 -11.65
C GLY A 79 -0.16 2.06 -11.15
N ILE A 80 1.01 2.32 -10.54
CA ILE A 80 1.39 3.67 -10.08
C ILE A 80 1.31 4.69 -11.22
N GLN A 81 0.74 5.85 -10.95
CA GLN A 81 0.62 6.94 -11.92
C GLN A 81 1.73 7.98 -11.75
N LYS A 82 2.07 8.66 -12.85
CA LYS A 82 2.95 9.83 -12.81
C LYS A 82 2.42 10.87 -11.81
N GLY A 83 3.28 11.32 -10.91
CA GLY A 83 2.97 12.28 -9.86
C GLY A 83 2.56 11.64 -8.53
N GLU A 84 2.24 10.35 -8.51
CA GLU A 84 1.94 9.65 -7.26
C GLU A 84 3.16 9.52 -6.37
N ARG A 85 2.90 9.56 -5.07
CA ARG A 85 3.92 9.46 -4.03
C ARG A 85 4.10 8.03 -3.56
N PHE A 86 5.31 7.69 -3.16
CA PHE A 86 5.66 6.41 -2.55
C PHE A 86 6.75 6.61 -1.49
N ASP A 87 6.91 5.61 -0.64
CA ASP A 87 7.90 5.67 0.43
C ASP A 87 9.30 5.35 -0.06
N LEU A 88 10.28 5.91 0.63
CA LEU A 88 11.69 5.61 0.40
C LEU A 88 12.29 4.92 1.62
N GLU A 89 13.07 3.89 1.38
CA GLU A 89 13.99 3.33 2.36
C GLU A 89 15.33 4.05 2.27
N VAL A 90 15.85 4.46 3.42
CA VAL A 90 17.17 5.07 3.54
C VAL A 90 18.03 4.20 4.44
N ARG A 91 19.22 3.86 3.97
CA ARG A 91 20.24 3.17 4.77
C ARG A 91 21.58 3.81 4.56
N VAL A 92 22.38 3.86 5.61
CA VAL A 92 23.78 4.26 5.51
C VAL A 92 24.52 3.33 4.53
N VAL A 93 25.49 3.88 3.78
CA VAL A 93 26.33 3.10 2.85
C VAL A 93 27.23 2.10 3.59
N ASP A 94 27.70 1.07 2.87
CA ASP A 94 28.59 0.06 3.44
C ASP A 94 29.90 0.69 3.94
N ARG A 95 30.41 0.22 5.09
CA ARG A 95 31.65 0.69 5.74
C ARG A 95 31.64 2.15 6.22
N SER A 96 30.46 2.74 6.39
CA SER A 96 30.30 4.04 7.04
C SER A 96 30.52 4.01 8.55
N GLU A 97 31.06 5.10 9.09
CA GLU A 97 31.20 5.39 10.51
C GLU A 97 29.95 6.06 11.12
N THR A 98 28.99 6.47 10.28
CA THR A 98 27.71 7.06 10.73
C THR A 98 27.06 6.16 11.78
N THR A 99 26.61 6.76 12.89
CA THR A 99 26.03 6.03 14.02
C THR A 99 24.51 6.13 14.10
N SER A 100 23.92 7.17 13.49
CA SER A 100 22.47 7.39 13.48
C SER A 100 22.04 8.37 12.39
N LEU A 101 20.91 8.07 11.73
CA LEU A 101 20.23 8.95 10.77
C LEU A 101 19.15 9.84 11.42
N ARG A 102 19.00 9.81 12.75
CA ARG A 102 17.96 10.54 13.47
C ARG A 102 18.11 12.06 13.30
N GLY A 103 17.00 12.73 13.00
CA GLY A 103 16.96 14.17 12.67
C GLY A 103 17.56 14.51 11.30
N GLY A 104 17.95 13.50 10.52
CA GLY A 104 18.47 13.70 9.18
C GLY A 104 17.37 13.98 8.16
N THR A 105 17.69 14.83 7.20
CA THR A 105 16.86 15.11 6.02
C THR A 105 17.61 14.73 4.75
N LEU A 106 16.97 13.90 3.92
CA LEU A 106 17.49 13.52 2.61
C LEU A 106 17.26 14.67 1.62
N TRP A 107 18.34 15.08 0.96
CA TRP A 107 18.28 16.02 -0.15
C TRP A 107 17.68 15.38 -1.41
N THR A 108 17.08 16.20 -2.27
CA THR A 108 16.50 15.74 -3.54
C THR A 108 17.47 14.86 -4.31
N VAL A 109 17.06 13.64 -4.63
CA VAL A 109 17.84 12.65 -5.38
C VAL A 109 17.02 12.07 -6.53
N ASP A 110 17.69 11.84 -7.65
CA ASP A 110 17.12 11.19 -8.84
C ASP A 110 17.21 9.67 -8.70
N LEU A 111 16.06 9.00 -8.66
CA LEU A 111 15.94 7.56 -8.50
C LEU A 111 15.80 6.88 -9.87
N LYS A 112 16.64 5.88 -10.10
CA LYS A 112 16.73 5.15 -11.37
C LYS A 112 16.59 3.66 -11.11
N GLN A 113 16.06 2.93 -12.08
CA GLN A 113 16.13 1.47 -12.06
C GLN A 113 17.58 1.06 -12.31
N MET A 114 18.19 0.40 -11.34
CA MET A 114 19.57 -0.09 -11.46
C MET A 114 19.51 -1.57 -11.83
N ALA A 115 19.90 -1.90 -13.06
CA ALA A 115 20.08 -3.29 -13.47
C ALA A 115 21.56 -3.68 -13.33
N LEU A 116 21.84 -4.75 -12.59
CA LEU A 116 23.12 -5.46 -12.72
C LEU A 116 23.07 -6.23 -14.03
N MET A 117 23.79 -5.76 -15.04
CA MET A 117 24.05 -6.53 -16.26
C MET A 117 25.15 -7.57 -15.98
N ALA A 118 25.25 -8.59 -16.83
CA ALA A 118 26.21 -9.70 -16.71
C ALA A 118 27.70 -9.26 -16.70
N ASP A 119 27.99 -8.00 -17.01
CA ASP A 119 29.33 -7.40 -17.01
C ASP A 119 29.70 -6.71 -15.68
N ASN A 120 28.85 -6.85 -14.64
CA ASN A 120 29.04 -6.24 -13.32
C ASN A 120 29.15 -4.70 -13.36
N ARG A 121 28.71 -4.06 -14.45
CA ARG A 121 28.68 -2.59 -14.60
C ARG A 121 27.28 -2.07 -14.38
N ILE A 122 27.18 -1.09 -13.49
CA ILE A 122 25.97 -0.32 -13.26
C ILE A 122 25.73 0.56 -14.49
N HIS A 123 24.77 0.19 -15.32
CA HIS A 123 24.24 1.09 -16.34
C HIS A 123 23.15 1.94 -15.67
N GLY A 124 23.29 3.26 -15.75
CA GLY A 124 22.26 4.17 -15.24
C GLY A 124 20.98 3.99 -16.04
N GLY A 125 19.96 3.39 -15.43
CA GLY A 125 18.63 3.32 -16.03
C GLY A 125 18.01 4.71 -16.22
N HIS A 126 16.86 4.75 -16.88
CA HIS A 126 16.09 5.98 -17.05
C HIS A 126 15.63 6.53 -15.68
N LEU A 127 15.49 7.86 -15.60
CA LEU A 127 14.88 8.51 -14.44
C LEU A 127 13.42 8.04 -14.32
N LEU A 128 13.11 7.39 -13.20
CA LEU A 128 11.76 6.88 -12.93
C LEU A 128 11.08 7.64 -11.79
N ALA A 129 11.85 8.20 -10.86
CA ALA A 129 11.31 8.95 -9.72
C ALA A 129 12.33 9.95 -9.15
N THR A 130 11.85 10.85 -8.31
CA THR A 130 12.70 11.69 -7.45
C THR A 130 12.34 11.45 -5.99
N GLY A 131 13.27 11.66 -5.07
CA GLY A 131 13.07 11.43 -3.64
C GLY A 131 13.67 12.51 -2.76
N LYS A 132 12.97 12.92 -1.70
CA LYS A 132 13.46 13.84 -0.65
C LYS A 132 12.61 13.74 0.62
N GLY A 133 13.14 14.23 1.75
CA GLY A 133 12.34 14.45 2.97
C GLY A 133 13.04 14.06 4.26
N ALA A 134 12.37 14.34 5.39
CA ALA A 134 12.85 14.00 6.72
C ALA A 134 12.84 12.48 6.94
N ILE A 135 13.89 11.97 7.59
CA ILE A 135 14.06 10.53 7.82
C ILE A 135 13.41 10.15 9.15
N LEU A 136 12.40 9.30 9.07
CA LEU A 136 11.83 8.62 10.21
C LEU A 136 12.68 7.37 10.51
N VAL A 137 13.43 7.43 11.62
CA VAL A 137 14.17 6.28 12.15
C VAL A 137 13.26 5.52 13.11
N ASP A 138 13.26 4.19 13.00
CA ASP A 138 12.43 3.36 13.85
C ASP A 138 12.90 3.40 15.31
N PRO A 139 11.99 3.49 16.29
CA PRO A 139 12.36 3.39 17.70
C PRO A 139 12.97 2.03 17.98
N VAL A 140 14.11 2.01 18.69
CA VAL A 140 14.84 0.78 19.00
C VAL A 140 14.13 0.02 20.13
N PRO A 141 13.71 -1.25 19.90
CA PRO A 141 13.22 -2.10 20.97
C PRO A 141 14.31 -2.33 22.01
N LYS A 142 13.94 -2.35 23.30
CA LYS A 142 14.89 -2.60 24.39
C LYS A 142 15.67 -3.91 24.15
N GLY A 143 17.00 -3.82 24.06
CA GLY A 143 17.89 -4.98 23.88
C GLY A 143 18.25 -5.32 22.43
N ALA A 144 17.69 -4.64 21.43
CA ALA A 144 18.08 -4.82 20.03
C ALA A 144 19.38 -4.06 19.70
N ASN A 145 20.10 -4.51 18.67
CA ASN A 145 21.35 -3.87 18.26
C ASN A 145 21.06 -2.47 17.68
N SER A 146 21.23 -1.46 18.54
CA SER A 146 20.76 -0.10 18.34
C SER A 146 21.29 0.56 17.06
N ARG A 147 22.55 0.28 16.71
CA ARG A 147 23.23 0.93 15.60
C ARG A 147 22.62 0.58 14.24
N VAL A 148 22.30 -0.69 13.99
CA VAL A 148 21.75 -1.12 12.69
C VAL A 148 20.38 -0.47 12.44
N LEU A 149 19.56 -0.39 13.49
CA LEU A 149 18.24 0.23 13.43
C LEU A 149 18.34 1.76 13.28
N TRP A 150 19.30 2.41 13.96
CA TRP A 150 19.52 3.85 13.84
C TRP A 150 20.14 4.27 12.49
N CYS A 151 20.87 3.39 11.83
CA CYS A 151 21.44 3.60 10.50
C CYS A 151 20.46 3.26 9.35
N ARG A 152 19.19 2.95 9.67
CA ARG A 152 18.10 2.76 8.70
C ARG A 152 16.95 3.68 9.06
N GLY A 153 16.27 4.17 8.05
CA GLY A 153 15.02 4.91 8.22
C GLY A 153 14.15 4.86 6.98
N ARG A 154 13.02 5.53 7.06
CA ARG A 154 12.06 5.68 5.97
C ARG A 154 11.76 7.15 5.75
N ILE A 155 11.38 7.49 4.52
CA ILE A 155 10.79 8.79 4.21
C ILE A 155 9.41 8.53 3.63
N LEU A 156 8.39 8.94 4.38
CA LEU A 156 7.00 8.65 4.07
C LEU A 156 6.52 9.57 2.95
N GLY A 157 6.04 8.99 1.84
CA GLY A 157 5.56 9.75 0.68
C GLY A 157 6.60 10.73 0.11
N GLY A 158 7.90 10.47 0.34
CA GLY A 158 9.01 11.33 -0.09
C GLY A 158 9.45 11.08 -1.53
N GLY A 159 9.10 9.92 -2.10
CA GLY A 159 9.29 9.58 -3.51
C GLY A 159 8.16 10.10 -4.37
N ILE A 160 8.45 10.59 -5.58
CA ILE A 160 7.47 11.02 -6.59
C ILE A 160 7.76 10.29 -7.90
N ALA A 161 6.78 9.54 -8.41
CA ALA A 161 6.91 8.84 -9.68
C ALA A 161 6.86 9.82 -10.87
N HIS A 162 7.77 9.65 -11.85
CA HIS A 162 7.81 10.47 -13.06
C HIS A 162 7.18 9.80 -14.28
N GLN A 163 6.83 8.52 -14.17
CA GLN A 163 6.23 7.72 -15.24
C GLN A 163 5.08 6.88 -14.67
N SER A 164 3.99 6.76 -15.42
CA SER A 164 2.92 5.83 -15.10
C SER A 164 3.31 4.40 -15.49
N ARG A 165 2.97 3.42 -14.67
CA ARG A 165 3.13 2.00 -14.97
C ARG A 165 1.78 1.41 -15.36
N PRO A 166 1.51 1.16 -16.66
CA PRO A 166 0.26 0.53 -17.05
C PRO A 166 0.21 -0.93 -16.59
N LEU A 167 -0.99 -1.44 -16.36
CA LEU A 167 -1.22 -2.86 -16.17
C LEU A 167 -1.39 -3.52 -17.54
N MET A 168 -1.02 -4.79 -17.67
CA MET A 168 -1.12 -5.51 -18.94
C MET A 168 -1.75 -6.88 -18.75
N LEU A 169 -2.51 -7.31 -19.77
CA LEU A 169 -2.83 -8.70 -20.00
C LEU A 169 -1.98 -9.19 -21.18
N VAL A 170 -1.28 -10.30 -20.99
CA VAL A 170 -0.53 -10.95 -22.05
C VAL A 170 -1.24 -12.23 -22.43
N LEU A 171 -1.53 -12.38 -23.72
CA LEU A 171 -2.20 -13.56 -24.25
C LEU A 171 -1.23 -14.76 -24.23
N LYS A 172 -1.77 -15.92 -23.85
CA LYS A 172 -1.03 -17.20 -23.91
C LYS A 172 -0.64 -17.51 -25.36
N PRO A 173 0.50 -18.16 -25.61
CA PRO A 173 1.04 -18.38 -26.97
C PRO A 173 0.01 -18.97 -27.94
N GLU A 174 -0.74 -19.99 -27.52
CA GLU A 174 -1.78 -20.67 -28.30
C GLU A 174 -3.02 -19.80 -28.61
N HIS A 175 -3.09 -18.61 -28.03
CA HIS A 175 -4.21 -17.68 -28.13
C HIS A 175 -3.81 -16.32 -28.70
N GLN A 176 -2.52 -16.09 -28.99
CA GLN A 176 -2.02 -14.85 -29.59
C GLN A 176 -2.64 -14.64 -30.97
N SER A 177 -3.37 -13.53 -31.12
CA SER A 177 -3.91 -13.07 -32.40
C SER A 177 -4.53 -11.69 -32.22
N VAL A 178 -4.45 -10.86 -33.27
CA VAL A 178 -5.13 -9.55 -33.32
C VAL A 178 -6.64 -9.69 -33.04
N ARG A 179 -7.26 -10.78 -33.50
CA ARG A 179 -8.68 -11.06 -33.25
C ARG A 179 -8.97 -11.26 -31.76
N ASN A 180 -8.15 -12.03 -31.04
CA ASN A 180 -8.37 -12.29 -29.62
C ASN A 180 -8.06 -11.07 -28.77
N SER A 181 -6.97 -10.34 -29.05
CA SER A 181 -6.64 -9.12 -28.30
C SER A 181 -7.71 -8.03 -28.47
N ALA A 182 -8.19 -7.79 -29.70
CA ALA A 182 -9.29 -6.85 -29.96
C ALA A 182 -10.62 -7.28 -29.31
N ARG A 183 -10.88 -8.60 -29.24
CA ARG A 183 -12.07 -9.15 -28.58
C ARG A 183 -12.01 -8.97 -27.07
N ILE A 184 -10.84 -9.23 -26.45
CA ILE A 184 -10.60 -8.99 -25.03
C ILE A 184 -10.81 -7.51 -24.72
N GLU A 185 -10.23 -6.61 -25.50
CA GLU A 185 -10.45 -5.16 -25.38
C GLU A 185 -11.94 -4.82 -25.39
N THR A 186 -12.68 -5.31 -26.39
CA THR A 186 -14.11 -5.02 -26.56
C THR A 186 -14.93 -5.49 -25.35
N VAL A 187 -14.65 -6.69 -24.83
CA VAL A 187 -15.36 -7.26 -23.68
C VAL A 187 -15.08 -6.45 -22.41
N ILE A 188 -13.81 -6.10 -22.16
CA ILE A 188 -13.44 -5.30 -21.00
C ILE A 188 -14.08 -3.91 -21.08
N ASN A 189 -13.98 -3.23 -22.22
CA ASN A 189 -14.53 -1.88 -22.42
C ASN A 189 -16.07 -1.83 -22.36
N ARG A 190 -16.75 -2.95 -22.64
CA ARG A 190 -18.20 -3.07 -22.44
C ARG A 190 -18.56 -3.06 -20.95
N ARG A 191 -17.79 -3.77 -20.13
CA ARG A 191 -18.04 -3.89 -18.68
C ARG A 191 -17.52 -2.69 -17.90
N PHE A 192 -16.35 -2.17 -18.28
CA PHE A 192 -15.62 -1.13 -17.58
C PHE A 192 -15.33 0.03 -18.53
N HIS A 193 -15.65 1.22 -18.09
CA HIS A 193 -15.37 2.45 -18.82
C HIS A 193 -15.13 3.56 -17.80
N SER A 194 -14.29 4.52 -18.16
CA SER A 194 -14.07 5.72 -17.36
C SER A 194 -14.60 6.93 -18.11
N TYR A 195 -14.60 8.08 -17.45
CA TYR A 195 -14.92 9.36 -18.05
C TYR A 195 -13.68 10.25 -17.96
N ASP A 196 -13.25 10.79 -19.11
CA ASP A 196 -12.20 11.80 -19.19
C ASP A 196 -12.77 13.05 -19.85
N LEU A 197 -12.71 14.19 -19.15
CA LEU A 197 -13.27 15.47 -19.58
C LEU A 197 -14.71 15.36 -20.15
N GLY A 198 -15.55 14.52 -19.53
CA GLY A 198 -16.94 14.28 -19.93
C GLY A 198 -17.13 13.26 -21.07
N SER A 199 -16.05 12.75 -21.66
CA SER A 199 -16.09 11.72 -22.70
C SER A 199 -15.89 10.32 -22.11
N LYS A 200 -16.72 9.37 -22.53
CA LYS A 200 -16.59 7.97 -22.13
C LYS A 200 -15.39 7.34 -22.84
N ILE A 201 -14.43 6.86 -22.05
CA ILE A 201 -13.22 6.17 -22.53
C ILE A 201 -13.22 4.71 -22.07
N GLY A 202 -12.74 3.82 -22.93
CA GLY A 202 -12.45 2.45 -22.55
C GLY A 202 -11.28 2.37 -21.57
N VAL A 203 -11.24 1.33 -20.75
CA VAL A 203 -10.13 1.07 -19.81
C VAL A 203 -9.14 0.03 -20.35
N ALA A 204 -9.41 -0.55 -21.52
CA ALA A 204 -8.54 -1.50 -22.20
C ALA A 204 -8.17 -1.01 -23.59
N THR A 205 -6.95 -1.33 -24.04
CA THR A 205 -6.48 -1.07 -25.40
C THR A 205 -5.58 -2.20 -25.87
N ALA A 206 -5.97 -2.90 -26.93
CA ALA A 206 -5.11 -3.89 -27.59
C ALA A 206 -3.95 -3.15 -28.28
N LYS A 207 -2.73 -3.40 -27.84
CA LYS A 207 -1.52 -2.79 -28.42
C LYS A 207 -0.94 -3.66 -29.54
N THR A 208 -1.00 -4.97 -29.35
CA THR A 208 -0.49 -5.97 -30.30
C THR A 208 -1.42 -7.18 -30.32
N ASP A 209 -1.04 -8.23 -31.05
CA ASP A 209 -1.66 -9.55 -31.03
C ASP A 209 -1.40 -10.34 -29.73
N GLU A 210 -0.42 -9.92 -28.93
CA GLU A 210 -0.07 -10.53 -27.64
C GLU A 210 -0.40 -9.68 -26.39
N VAL A 211 -0.56 -8.35 -26.51
CA VAL A 211 -0.72 -7.46 -25.34
C VAL A 211 -2.00 -6.61 -25.40
N VAL A 212 -2.73 -6.62 -24.28
CA VAL A 212 -3.80 -5.66 -23.98
C VAL A 212 -3.38 -4.82 -22.77
N GLU A 213 -3.25 -3.51 -22.96
CA GLU A 213 -2.96 -2.54 -21.90
C GLU A 213 -4.24 -2.20 -21.14
N LEU A 214 -4.13 -2.04 -19.83
CA LEU A 214 -5.23 -1.75 -18.92
C LEU A 214 -4.96 -0.48 -18.11
N ILE A 215 -6.00 0.35 -18.01
CA ILE A 215 -6.13 1.43 -17.05
C ILE A 215 -6.91 0.89 -15.84
N VAL A 216 -6.49 1.25 -14.63
CA VAL A 216 -7.19 0.89 -13.41
C VAL A 216 -8.51 1.68 -13.34
N HIS A 217 -9.63 0.97 -13.26
CA HIS A 217 -10.92 1.62 -13.09
C HIS A 217 -10.98 2.29 -11.70
N PRO A 218 -11.51 3.52 -11.56
CA PRO A 218 -11.46 4.25 -10.30
C PRO A 218 -12.01 3.51 -9.08
N SER A 219 -13.10 2.74 -9.24
CA SER A 219 -13.67 1.93 -8.13
C SER A 219 -12.74 0.81 -7.63
N TYR A 220 -11.66 0.49 -8.34
CA TYR A 220 -10.70 -0.56 -7.97
C TYR A 220 -9.31 0.00 -7.66
N TYR A 221 -9.13 1.32 -7.60
CA TYR A 221 -7.82 1.94 -7.38
C TYR A 221 -7.13 1.45 -6.09
N GLY A 222 -7.92 1.14 -5.04
CA GLY A 222 -7.41 0.57 -3.79
C GLY A 222 -7.28 -0.95 -3.75
N ASN A 223 -7.59 -1.68 -4.84
CA ASN A 223 -7.54 -3.14 -4.93
C ASN A 223 -7.35 -3.62 -6.38
N VAL A 224 -6.13 -3.43 -6.90
CA VAL A 224 -5.75 -3.75 -8.28
C VAL A 224 -5.82 -5.24 -8.56
N GLU A 225 -5.44 -6.08 -7.60
CA GLU A 225 -5.50 -7.53 -7.81
C GLU A 225 -6.95 -8.02 -7.94
N ARG A 226 -7.90 -7.46 -7.18
CA ARG A 226 -9.34 -7.77 -7.38
C ARG A 226 -9.79 -7.39 -8.78
N TYR A 227 -9.42 -6.20 -9.25
CA TYR A 227 -9.75 -5.74 -10.61
C TYR A 227 -9.33 -6.75 -11.68
N LEU A 228 -8.10 -7.25 -11.58
CA LEU A 228 -7.56 -8.24 -12.51
C LEU A 228 -8.29 -9.58 -12.41
N ARG A 229 -8.63 -10.04 -11.20
CA ARG A 229 -9.43 -11.26 -11.02
C ARG A 229 -10.81 -11.13 -11.66
N VAL A 230 -11.48 -9.97 -11.49
CA VAL A 230 -12.79 -9.69 -12.10
C VAL A 230 -12.69 -9.65 -13.63
N ILE A 231 -11.70 -8.95 -14.18
CA ILE A 231 -11.44 -8.92 -15.62
C ILE A 231 -11.23 -10.32 -16.17
N ARG A 232 -10.40 -11.14 -15.52
CA ARG A 232 -10.16 -12.53 -15.94
C ARG A 232 -11.43 -13.40 -15.90
N SER A 233 -12.43 -13.02 -15.11
CA SER A 233 -13.70 -13.73 -14.98
C SER A 233 -14.77 -13.28 -15.99
N LEU A 234 -14.45 -12.33 -16.87
CA LEU A 234 -15.36 -11.89 -17.92
C LEU A 234 -15.49 -12.95 -19.02
N PRO A 235 -16.72 -13.25 -19.49
CA PRO A 235 -16.92 -14.15 -20.62
C PRO A 235 -16.52 -13.50 -21.94
N LEU A 236 -15.76 -14.21 -22.79
CA LEU A 236 -15.35 -13.71 -24.11
C LEU A 236 -16.52 -13.62 -25.11
N SER A 237 -17.48 -14.51 -24.99
CA SER A 237 -18.80 -14.46 -25.62
C SER A 237 -19.70 -15.38 -24.86
N GLU A 238 -20.92 -14.94 -24.62
CA GLU A 238 -21.94 -15.71 -23.94
C GLU A 238 -23.28 -15.29 -24.50
N THR A 239 -24.10 -16.28 -24.88
CA THR A 239 -25.49 -16.06 -25.27
C THR A 239 -26.34 -15.80 -24.03
N GLU A 240 -27.54 -15.21 -24.21
CA GLU A 240 -28.44 -14.98 -23.08
C GLU A 240 -28.80 -16.26 -22.32
N ARG A 241 -28.97 -17.37 -23.05
CA ARG A 241 -29.27 -18.69 -22.50
C ARG A 241 -28.11 -19.23 -21.66
N GLU A 242 -26.88 -19.17 -22.17
CA GLU A 242 -25.68 -19.60 -21.43
C GLU A 242 -25.50 -18.77 -20.16
N CYS A 243 -25.69 -17.45 -20.26
CA CYS A 243 -25.60 -16.55 -19.11
C CYS A 243 -26.63 -16.90 -18.04
N SER A 244 -27.89 -17.14 -18.43
CA SER A 244 -28.94 -17.55 -17.49
C SER A 244 -28.64 -18.90 -16.83
N GLN A 245 -28.08 -19.86 -17.56
CA GLN A 245 -27.63 -21.13 -16.99
C GLN A 245 -26.47 -20.94 -16.01
N ARG A 246 -25.51 -20.06 -16.34
CA ARG A 246 -24.39 -19.73 -15.48
C ARG A 246 -24.82 -19.05 -14.19
N LEU A 247 -25.79 -18.13 -14.24
CA LEU A 247 -26.35 -17.49 -13.05
C LEU A 247 -26.96 -18.50 -12.07
N VAL A 248 -27.72 -19.49 -12.57
CA VAL A 248 -28.28 -20.56 -11.73
C VAL A 248 -27.20 -21.43 -11.09
N ALA A 249 -26.13 -21.73 -11.82
CA ALA A 249 -25.01 -22.49 -11.27
C ALA A 249 -24.23 -21.69 -10.21
N LEU A 250 -23.98 -20.41 -10.49
CA LEU A 250 -23.30 -19.50 -9.58
C LEU A 250 -24.10 -19.23 -8.32
N GLU A 251 -25.44 -19.19 -8.38
CA GLU A 251 -26.28 -19.08 -7.19
C GLU A 251 -26.04 -20.24 -6.21
N LYS A 252 -26.01 -21.47 -6.73
CA LYS A 252 -25.74 -22.66 -5.89
C LYS A 252 -24.34 -22.60 -5.29
N GLN A 253 -23.35 -22.16 -6.07
CA GLN A 253 -21.97 -22.03 -5.61
C GLN A 253 -21.77 -20.87 -4.64
N LEU A 254 -22.55 -19.79 -4.77
CA LEU A 254 -22.50 -18.65 -3.88
C LEU A 254 -22.94 -19.04 -2.46
N LEU A 255 -23.99 -19.85 -2.36
CA LEU A 255 -24.56 -20.29 -1.09
C LEU A 255 -23.75 -21.40 -0.39
N ASP A 256 -22.72 -21.94 -1.05
CA ASP A 256 -21.74 -22.83 -0.45
C ASP A 256 -20.50 -22.02 0.00
N PRO A 257 -20.19 -21.96 1.32
CA PRO A 257 -19.05 -21.20 1.84
C PRO A 257 -17.72 -21.52 1.14
N ILE A 258 -17.51 -22.77 0.71
CA ILE A 258 -16.28 -23.20 0.03
C ILE A 258 -16.11 -22.51 -1.32
N SER A 259 -17.17 -22.42 -2.11
CA SER A 259 -17.13 -21.81 -3.45
C SER A 259 -17.60 -20.36 -3.51
N SER A 260 -18.11 -19.82 -2.40
CA SER A 260 -18.74 -18.51 -2.29
C SER A 260 -17.89 -17.36 -2.86
N SER A 261 -16.62 -17.27 -2.46
CA SER A 261 -15.67 -16.26 -2.92
C SER A 261 -15.54 -16.21 -4.45
N ARG A 262 -15.29 -17.38 -5.06
CA ARG A 262 -15.12 -17.49 -6.52
C ARG A 262 -16.42 -17.20 -7.24
N ALA A 263 -17.56 -17.66 -6.70
CA ALA A 263 -18.87 -17.44 -7.29
C ALA A 263 -19.25 -15.95 -7.26
N ALA A 264 -19.04 -15.27 -6.12
CA ALA A 264 -19.29 -13.84 -5.97
C ALA A 264 -18.48 -13.01 -6.97
N LEU A 265 -17.19 -13.32 -7.13
CA LEU A 265 -16.31 -12.63 -8.08
C LEU A 265 -16.75 -12.83 -9.55
N GLN A 266 -17.24 -14.01 -9.91
CA GLN A 266 -17.80 -14.25 -11.24
C GLN A 266 -19.14 -13.53 -11.45
N LEU A 267 -19.97 -13.39 -10.41
CA LEU A 267 -21.20 -12.60 -10.46
C LEU A 267 -20.90 -11.10 -10.61
N GLU A 268 -19.86 -10.59 -9.94
CA GLU A 268 -19.34 -9.22 -10.11
C GLU A 268 -18.83 -8.95 -11.54
N ALA A 269 -18.17 -9.95 -12.14
CA ALA A 269 -17.75 -9.88 -13.54
C ALA A 269 -18.96 -9.83 -14.50
N ILE A 270 -20.04 -10.57 -14.23
CA ILE A 270 -21.29 -10.50 -15.01
C ILE A 270 -21.90 -9.08 -14.94
N GLY A 271 -21.75 -8.37 -13.82
CA GLY A 271 -22.30 -7.04 -13.63
C GLY A 271 -23.75 -7.05 -13.16
N MET A 272 -24.58 -6.13 -13.66
CA MET A 272 -25.96 -5.91 -13.19
C MET A 272 -26.84 -7.16 -13.12
N ARG A 273 -26.64 -8.12 -14.03
CA ARG A 273 -27.42 -9.38 -14.03
C ARG A 273 -27.07 -10.32 -12.86
N GLY A 274 -25.90 -10.15 -12.25
CA GLY A 274 -25.47 -10.91 -11.07
C GLY A 274 -26.00 -10.35 -9.74
N VAL A 275 -26.49 -9.11 -9.71
CA VAL A 275 -26.91 -8.40 -8.49
C VAL A 275 -27.98 -9.17 -7.72
N GLU A 276 -29.03 -9.63 -8.40
CA GLU A 276 -30.13 -10.36 -7.75
C GLU A 276 -29.65 -11.67 -7.11
N VAL A 277 -28.67 -12.34 -7.71
CA VAL A 277 -28.08 -13.56 -7.14
C VAL A 277 -27.24 -13.22 -5.91
N LEU A 278 -26.43 -12.17 -5.98
CA LEU A 278 -25.63 -11.70 -4.84
C LEU A 278 -26.51 -11.27 -3.66
N LYS A 279 -27.63 -10.59 -3.92
CA LYS A 279 -28.60 -10.18 -2.86
C LYS A 279 -29.19 -11.38 -2.12
N LYS A 280 -29.32 -12.55 -2.74
CA LYS A 280 -29.71 -13.78 -2.02
C LYS A 280 -28.65 -14.21 -1.00
N GLY A 281 -27.38 -14.07 -1.32
CA GLY A 281 -26.27 -14.38 -0.42
C GLY A 281 -26.21 -13.50 0.83
N LEU A 282 -26.69 -12.25 0.76
CA LEU A 282 -26.83 -11.37 1.93
C LEU A 282 -27.78 -11.94 3.01
N ASN A 283 -28.75 -12.76 2.61
CA ASN A 283 -29.70 -13.42 3.52
C ASN A 283 -29.21 -14.77 4.04
N SER A 284 -27.99 -15.21 3.67
CA SER A 284 -27.41 -16.44 4.17
C SER A 284 -27.17 -16.36 5.68
N ASN A 285 -27.31 -17.48 6.39
CA ASN A 285 -26.90 -17.60 7.80
C ASN A 285 -25.37 -17.65 7.94
N ASP A 286 -24.66 -18.01 6.86
CA ASP A 286 -23.22 -18.09 6.84
C ASP A 286 -22.57 -16.69 6.65
N PRO A 287 -21.67 -16.27 7.56
CA PRO A 287 -21.03 -14.95 7.49
C PRO A 287 -20.06 -14.81 6.30
N GLU A 288 -19.42 -15.87 5.85
CA GLU A 288 -18.51 -15.87 4.71
C GLU A 288 -19.30 -15.63 3.41
N VAL A 289 -20.43 -16.31 3.24
CA VAL A 289 -21.36 -16.08 2.12
C VAL A 289 -21.88 -14.65 2.10
N ARG A 290 -22.32 -14.14 3.27
CA ARG A 290 -22.79 -12.74 3.38
C ARG A 290 -21.69 -11.75 3.03
N PHE A 291 -20.48 -11.98 3.53
CA PHE A 291 -19.34 -11.11 3.32
C PHE A 291 -18.97 -11.01 1.84
N TYR A 292 -18.70 -12.13 1.15
CA TYR A 292 -18.32 -12.07 -0.27
C TYR A 292 -19.45 -11.51 -1.15
N SER A 293 -20.71 -11.76 -0.79
CA SER A 293 -21.86 -11.17 -1.48
C SER A 293 -21.88 -9.65 -1.35
N ALA A 294 -21.72 -9.15 -0.12
CA ALA A 294 -21.67 -7.71 0.17
C ALA A 294 -20.45 -7.04 -0.49
N GLU A 295 -19.30 -7.70 -0.46
CA GLU A 295 -18.06 -7.20 -1.08
C GLU A 295 -18.25 -7.02 -2.59
N SER A 296 -18.78 -8.04 -3.28
CA SER A 296 -19.04 -7.93 -4.72
C SER A 296 -20.12 -6.91 -5.06
N LEU A 297 -21.17 -6.79 -4.25
CA LEU A 297 -22.21 -5.76 -4.45
C LEU A 297 -21.65 -4.34 -4.28
N ALA A 298 -20.74 -4.12 -3.34
CA ALA A 298 -20.08 -2.82 -3.16
C ALA A 298 -19.27 -2.40 -4.41
N TYR A 299 -18.51 -3.32 -5.01
CA TYR A 299 -17.79 -3.05 -6.26
C TYR A 299 -18.70 -2.97 -7.51
N LEU A 300 -19.97 -3.37 -7.38
CA LEU A 300 -21.03 -3.12 -8.36
C LEU A 300 -21.78 -1.80 -8.15
N ASP A 301 -21.39 -1.02 -7.13
CA ASP A 301 -22.04 0.24 -6.76
C ASP A 301 -23.50 0.07 -6.31
N GLU A 302 -23.82 -1.07 -5.70
CA GLU A 302 -25.14 -1.32 -5.11
C GLU A 302 -25.23 -0.72 -3.71
N SER A 303 -26.30 0.04 -3.45
CA SER A 303 -26.55 0.68 -2.17
C SER A 303 -27.17 -0.27 -1.13
N GLY A 304 -27.12 0.12 0.15
CA GLY A 304 -27.71 -0.65 1.25
C GLY A 304 -26.92 -1.92 1.64
N VAL A 305 -25.67 -2.05 1.18
CA VAL A 305 -24.78 -3.16 1.56
C VAL A 305 -23.71 -2.76 2.58
N ALA A 306 -23.56 -1.47 2.87
CA ALA A 306 -22.48 -0.96 3.70
C ALA A 306 -22.53 -1.51 5.13
N GLU A 307 -23.72 -1.66 5.71
CA GLU A 307 -23.89 -2.22 7.07
C GLU A 307 -23.31 -3.64 7.19
N TYR A 308 -23.47 -4.48 6.17
CA TYR A 308 -22.91 -5.84 6.16
C TYR A 308 -21.38 -5.82 6.20
N LEU A 309 -20.77 -4.92 5.42
CA LEU A 309 -19.31 -4.75 5.38
C LEU A 309 -18.80 -4.14 6.68
N ALA A 310 -19.48 -3.15 7.24
CA ALA A 310 -19.09 -2.52 8.50
C ALA A 310 -19.12 -3.51 9.66
N LYS A 311 -20.17 -4.34 9.71
CA LYS A 311 -20.27 -5.44 10.67
C LYS A 311 -19.15 -6.45 10.50
N ALA A 312 -18.83 -6.86 9.27
CA ALA A 312 -17.69 -7.74 8.99
C ALA A 312 -16.37 -7.12 9.46
N ALA A 313 -16.14 -5.83 9.17
CA ALA A 313 -14.92 -5.12 9.57
C ALA A 313 -14.73 -4.99 11.08
N ALA A 314 -15.83 -4.78 11.80
CA ALA A 314 -15.82 -4.69 13.26
C ALA A 314 -15.60 -6.05 13.92
N THR A 315 -16.24 -7.10 13.41
CA THR A 315 -16.36 -8.38 14.14
C THR A 315 -15.38 -9.46 13.69
N GLU A 316 -14.95 -9.46 12.43
CA GLU A 316 -14.15 -10.54 11.85
C GLU A 316 -12.80 -10.03 11.34
N PRO A 317 -11.70 -10.24 12.08
CA PRO A 317 -10.36 -9.83 11.66
C PRO A 317 -9.96 -10.31 10.27
N ALA A 318 -10.39 -11.52 9.86
CA ALA A 318 -10.07 -12.07 8.54
C ALA A 318 -10.73 -11.31 7.39
N PHE A 319 -11.89 -10.69 7.61
CA PHE A 319 -12.63 -9.94 6.59
C PHE A 319 -12.36 -8.43 6.63
N ARG A 320 -11.74 -7.95 7.71
CA ARG A 320 -11.63 -6.52 8.02
C ARG A 320 -11.00 -5.68 6.92
N VAL A 321 -9.82 -6.08 6.46
CA VAL A 321 -9.07 -5.34 5.45
C VAL A 321 -9.86 -5.21 4.14
N PHE A 322 -10.53 -6.29 3.74
CA PHE A 322 -11.32 -6.35 2.51
C PHE A 322 -12.63 -5.55 2.63
N ALA A 323 -13.32 -5.67 3.77
CA ALA A 323 -14.54 -4.92 4.04
C ALA A 323 -14.30 -3.41 4.06
N LEU A 324 -13.21 -2.95 4.69
CA LEU A 324 -12.83 -1.53 4.68
C LEU A 324 -12.46 -1.04 3.29
N ALA A 325 -11.77 -1.85 2.49
CA ALA A 325 -11.44 -1.51 1.11
C ALA A 325 -12.70 -1.43 0.22
N ALA A 326 -13.67 -2.33 0.41
CA ALA A 326 -14.95 -2.28 -0.28
C ALA A 326 -15.77 -1.05 0.11
N LEU A 327 -15.86 -0.72 1.41
CA LEU A 327 -16.50 0.52 1.90
C LEU A 327 -15.83 1.79 1.35
N SER A 328 -14.51 1.76 1.17
CA SER A 328 -13.75 2.86 0.56
C SER A 328 -14.03 3.03 -0.93
N ALA A 329 -14.44 1.96 -1.63
CA ALA A 329 -14.74 2.00 -3.06
C ALA A 329 -16.15 2.53 -3.37
N MET A 330 -17.06 2.42 -2.39
CA MET A 330 -18.42 2.97 -2.43
C MET A 330 -18.38 4.49 -2.23
N GLU A 331 -19.25 5.23 -2.92
CA GLU A 331 -19.29 6.71 -2.86
C GLU A 331 -20.60 7.27 -2.25
N ASP A 332 -21.48 6.39 -1.78
CA ASP A 332 -22.76 6.75 -1.17
C ASP A 332 -22.62 7.23 0.30
N TYR A 333 -23.70 7.80 0.84
CA TYR A 333 -23.74 8.32 2.21
C TYR A 333 -23.77 7.23 3.27
N ASP A 334 -24.40 6.07 3.01
CA ASP A 334 -24.47 4.99 4.00
C ASP A 334 -23.07 4.42 4.24
N SER A 335 -22.29 4.14 3.19
CA SER A 335 -20.88 3.71 3.35
C SER A 335 -20.03 4.71 4.13
N GLN A 336 -20.25 6.02 3.94
CA GLN A 336 -19.56 7.07 4.68
C GLN A 336 -19.94 7.06 6.18
N ASP A 337 -21.23 6.97 6.49
CA ASP A 337 -21.71 6.94 7.87
C ASP A 337 -21.28 5.66 8.61
N GLN A 338 -21.27 4.51 7.92
CA GLN A 338 -20.73 3.27 8.46
C GLN A 338 -19.23 3.38 8.78
N LEU A 339 -18.44 3.97 7.88
CA LEU A 339 -17.01 4.19 8.12
C LEU A 339 -16.77 5.16 9.29
N ARG A 340 -17.59 6.21 9.44
CA ARG A 340 -17.53 7.11 10.59
C ARG A 340 -17.80 6.37 11.91
N ALA A 341 -18.82 5.51 11.93
CA ALA A 341 -19.13 4.71 13.11
C ALA A 341 -17.95 3.79 13.51
N LEU A 342 -17.22 3.26 12.53
CA LEU A 342 -16.04 2.42 12.79
C LEU A 342 -14.85 3.17 13.43
N LEU A 343 -14.82 4.51 13.36
CA LEU A 343 -13.81 5.32 14.07
C LEU A 343 -13.92 5.19 15.60
N ASP A 344 -15.07 4.77 16.12
CA ASP A 344 -15.31 4.54 17.55
C ASP A 344 -14.97 3.11 18.01
N SER A 345 -14.69 2.19 17.08
CA SER A 345 -14.45 0.76 17.34
C SER A 345 -13.38 0.51 18.43
N PRO A 346 -13.50 -0.44 19.37
CA PRO A 346 -12.44 -0.70 20.35
C PRO A 346 -11.11 -1.17 19.73
N SER A 347 -11.15 -1.68 18.49
CA SER A 347 -9.98 -2.16 17.76
C SER A 347 -9.25 -1.01 17.08
N ALA A 348 -7.96 -0.82 17.40
CA ALA A 348 -7.11 0.19 16.78
C ALA A 348 -7.01 0.01 15.26
N GLU A 349 -6.89 -1.23 14.79
CA GLU A 349 -6.87 -1.56 13.35
C GLU A 349 -8.15 -1.16 12.63
N THR A 350 -9.30 -1.34 13.28
CA THR A 350 -10.59 -0.97 12.70
C THR A 350 -10.71 0.55 12.64
N ARG A 351 -10.31 1.27 13.69
CA ARG A 351 -10.36 2.74 13.73
C ARG A 351 -9.48 3.37 12.67
N TYR A 352 -8.21 3.00 12.65
CA TYR A 352 -7.27 3.56 11.69
C TYR A 352 -7.57 3.07 10.27
N GLY A 353 -7.99 1.82 10.11
CA GLY A 353 -8.47 1.28 8.84
C GLY A 353 -9.68 2.06 8.28
N ALA A 354 -10.64 2.41 9.12
CA ALA A 354 -11.78 3.25 8.73
C ALA A 354 -11.38 4.68 8.38
N PHE A 355 -10.46 5.28 9.16
CA PHE A 355 -9.87 6.58 8.83
C PHE A 355 -9.19 6.56 7.46
N ARG A 356 -8.36 5.55 7.19
CA ARG A 356 -7.68 5.35 5.90
C ARG A 356 -8.66 5.16 4.76
N ALA A 357 -9.73 4.38 4.96
CA ALA A 357 -10.79 4.19 3.99
C ALA A 357 -11.51 5.53 3.68
N LEU A 358 -11.88 6.32 4.68
CA LEU A 358 -12.47 7.64 4.49
C LEU A 358 -11.56 8.60 3.71
N THR A 359 -10.25 8.55 3.97
CA THR A 359 -9.25 9.39 3.30
C THR A 359 -9.01 8.99 1.84
N ALA A 360 -9.15 7.70 1.53
CA ALA A 360 -8.88 7.14 0.20
C ALA A 360 -10.07 7.19 -0.77
N ARG A 361 -11.27 7.54 -0.29
CA ARG A 361 -12.45 7.78 -1.15
C ARG A 361 -12.17 8.87 -2.18
N ARG A 362 -12.84 8.81 -3.34
CA ARG A 362 -12.68 9.84 -4.38
C ARG A 362 -13.17 11.21 -3.93
N SER A 363 -14.20 11.23 -3.09
CA SER A 363 -14.64 12.41 -2.37
C SER A 363 -14.31 12.23 -0.89
N PRO A 364 -13.12 12.66 -0.42
CA PRO A 364 -12.71 12.49 0.97
C PRO A 364 -13.67 13.19 1.93
N ASP A 365 -13.98 12.50 3.02
CA ASP A 365 -14.84 13.02 4.08
C ASP A 365 -14.25 14.29 4.70
N PRO A 366 -15.04 15.38 4.87
CA PRO A 366 -14.59 16.58 5.58
C PRO A 366 -13.96 16.29 6.96
N LEU A 367 -14.42 15.25 7.66
CA LEU A 367 -13.94 14.82 8.97
C LEU A 367 -12.45 14.42 8.95
N VAL A 368 -11.96 13.87 7.84
CA VAL A 368 -10.60 13.32 7.73
C VAL A 368 -9.65 14.18 6.91
N ARG A 369 -10.02 15.42 6.56
CA ARG A 369 -9.14 16.32 5.78
C ARG A 369 -7.81 16.62 6.48
N GLY A 370 -7.86 16.80 7.80
CA GLY A 370 -6.72 17.16 8.63
C GLY A 370 -6.27 18.61 8.48
N LEU A 371 -5.36 19.01 9.36
CA LEU A 371 -4.63 20.28 9.33
C LEU A 371 -3.27 20.06 8.67
N ASP A 372 -2.93 20.90 7.69
CA ASP A 372 -1.59 20.89 7.08
C ASP A 372 -0.58 21.54 8.03
N MET A 373 0.45 20.78 8.40
CA MET A 373 1.47 21.21 9.35
C MET A 373 2.67 21.80 8.59
N ASN A 374 2.46 22.96 7.94
CA ASN A 374 3.46 23.66 7.12
C ASN A 374 4.08 22.80 6.02
N GLY A 375 3.31 21.89 5.42
CA GLY A 375 3.77 20.94 4.40
C GLY A 375 4.61 19.75 4.91
N GLU A 376 4.85 19.63 6.21
CA GLU A 376 5.63 18.52 6.79
C GLU A 376 4.79 17.23 6.94
N PHE A 377 3.58 17.35 7.46
CA PHE A 377 2.65 16.23 7.68
C PHE A 377 1.21 16.73 7.88
N LYS A 378 0.26 15.79 8.01
CA LYS A 378 -1.11 16.12 8.38
C LYS A 378 -1.45 15.73 9.82
N LEU A 379 -2.04 16.66 10.57
CA LEU A 379 -2.60 16.41 11.89
C LEU A 379 -4.12 16.26 11.80
N HIS A 380 -4.65 15.13 12.26
CA HIS A 380 -6.08 14.84 12.27
C HIS A 380 -6.56 14.78 13.72
N VAL A 381 -7.54 15.60 14.08
CA VAL A 381 -8.18 15.56 15.39
C VAL A 381 -9.64 15.16 15.19
N LEU A 382 -9.96 13.91 15.57
CA LEU A 382 -11.24 13.30 15.28
C LEU A 382 -12.11 13.32 16.54
N PRO A 383 -13.32 13.91 16.49
CA PRO A 383 -14.28 13.87 17.59
C PRO A 383 -14.94 12.50 17.71
N THR A 384 -14.21 11.53 18.25
CA THR A 384 -14.68 10.17 18.50
C THR A 384 -15.12 9.99 19.95
N SER A 385 -16.12 9.16 20.18
CA SER A 385 -16.65 8.79 21.49
C SER A 385 -15.89 7.63 22.15
N GLY A 386 -15.14 6.85 21.36
CA GLY A 386 -14.30 5.76 21.87
C GLY A 386 -13.11 6.24 22.72
N SER A 387 -12.46 5.31 23.44
CA SER A 387 -11.30 5.61 24.30
C SER A 387 -10.19 6.38 23.56
N PRO A 388 -9.59 7.43 24.15
CA PRO A 388 -8.59 8.25 23.48
C PRO A 388 -7.40 7.44 22.95
N MET A 389 -7.05 7.67 21.69
CA MET A 389 -5.94 7.01 21.02
C MET A 389 -5.18 8.01 20.14
N VAL A 390 -3.87 7.88 20.13
CA VAL A 390 -2.95 8.56 19.21
C VAL A 390 -2.42 7.51 18.25
N HIS A 391 -2.56 7.75 16.96
CA HIS A 391 -1.97 6.92 15.91
C HIS A 391 -0.90 7.69 15.15
N VAL A 392 0.21 7.00 14.86
CA VAL A 392 1.32 7.49 14.05
C VAL A 392 1.55 6.52 12.89
N ALA A 393 1.65 7.07 11.66
CA ALA A 393 1.99 6.32 10.46
C ALA A 393 3.51 6.11 10.29
N ARG A 394 3.94 4.96 9.77
CA ARG A 394 5.30 4.74 9.23
C ARG A 394 5.29 4.23 7.80
N SER A 395 4.17 4.42 7.10
CA SER A 395 4.04 4.16 5.68
C SER A 395 3.09 5.15 4.97
N LYS A 396 3.30 5.30 3.67
CA LYS A 396 2.54 6.05 2.66
C LYS A 396 2.51 7.55 2.83
N GLN A 397 2.02 8.06 3.95
CA GLN A 397 1.88 9.49 4.20
C GLN A 397 2.26 9.82 5.65
N PRO A 398 3.01 10.91 5.88
CA PRO A 398 3.26 11.39 7.23
C PRO A 398 1.97 12.00 7.78
N GLU A 399 1.39 11.31 8.75
CA GLU A 399 0.15 11.73 9.42
C GLU A 399 0.14 11.33 10.90
N ILE A 400 -0.53 12.15 11.70
CA ILE A 400 -0.83 11.87 13.12
C ILE A 400 -2.33 11.98 13.30
N VAL A 401 -2.94 10.95 13.89
CA VAL A 401 -4.39 10.90 14.11
C VAL A 401 -4.69 10.83 15.60
N LEU A 402 -5.37 11.84 16.12
CA LEU A 402 -5.88 11.91 17.49
C LEU A 402 -7.35 11.48 17.47
N PHE A 403 -7.63 10.26 17.93
CA PHE A 403 -8.99 9.78 18.16
C PHE A 403 -9.44 10.26 19.54
N GLY A 404 -10.36 11.21 19.57
CA GLY A 404 -10.85 11.90 20.76
C GLY A 404 -10.21 13.29 20.88
N THR A 405 -11.02 14.30 21.19
CA THR A 405 -10.58 15.68 21.36
C THR A 405 -9.95 15.90 22.73
N ASP A 406 -9.22 17.01 22.87
CA ASP A 406 -8.73 17.52 24.16
C ASP A 406 -7.86 16.53 24.96
N GLN A 407 -7.06 15.71 24.27
CA GLN A 407 -6.13 14.79 24.93
C GLN A 407 -5.03 15.59 25.66
N MET A 408 -4.88 15.33 26.96
CA MET A 408 -3.95 16.07 27.84
C MET A 408 -2.72 15.23 28.18
N LEU A 409 -1.54 15.86 28.14
CA LEU A 409 -0.32 15.32 28.71
C LEU A 409 -0.36 15.44 30.24
N GLN A 410 0.13 14.42 30.93
CA GLN A 410 0.37 14.45 32.36
C GLN A 410 1.69 15.18 32.65
N LEU A 411 1.65 16.03 33.67
CA LEU A 411 2.79 16.81 34.15
C LEU A 411 3.24 16.26 35.52
N PRO A 412 4.53 16.39 35.90
CA PRO A 412 5.60 17.02 35.15
C PRO A 412 6.09 16.19 33.95
N LEU A 413 6.67 16.87 32.97
CA LEU A 413 7.15 16.29 31.71
C LEU A 413 8.49 16.94 31.34
N SER A 414 9.43 16.14 30.86
CA SER A 414 10.66 16.61 30.21
C SER A 414 11.05 15.62 29.13
N ILE A 415 10.94 16.03 27.87
CA ILE A 415 11.19 15.20 26.68
C ILE A 415 11.84 16.03 25.57
N GLU A 416 12.38 15.35 24.57
CA GLU A 416 12.95 15.93 23.36
C GLU A 416 12.02 15.76 22.16
N ALA A 417 12.02 16.74 21.27
CA ALA A 417 11.41 16.67 19.94
C ALA A 417 12.52 16.91 18.91
N GLY A 418 12.99 15.83 18.29
CA GLY A 418 14.13 15.90 17.38
C GLY A 418 15.44 16.21 18.10
N ASN A 419 16.32 16.92 17.40
CA ASN A 419 17.67 17.23 17.86
C ASN A 419 17.78 18.58 18.61
N GLU A 420 16.83 19.49 18.39
CA GLU A 420 16.94 20.91 18.73
C GLU A 420 15.84 21.44 19.66
N ILE A 421 14.74 20.70 19.85
CA ILE A 421 13.58 21.19 20.61
C ILE A 421 13.44 20.40 21.92
N LEU A 422 13.44 21.11 23.04
CA LEU A 422 13.15 20.58 24.38
C LEU A 422 11.72 20.95 24.79
N VAL A 423 10.99 20.00 25.36
CA VAL A 423 9.61 20.16 25.83
C VAL A 423 9.56 19.88 27.33
N ASN A 424 9.31 20.91 28.13
CA ASN A 424 9.32 20.84 29.59
C ASN A 424 8.01 21.36 30.19
N SER A 425 7.59 20.78 31.32
CA SER A 425 6.50 21.32 32.15
C SER A 425 6.96 22.48 33.02
N THR A 426 6.11 23.48 33.23
CA THR A 426 6.30 24.53 34.25
C THR A 426 5.58 24.18 35.56
N GLU A 427 5.95 24.87 36.64
CA GLU A 427 5.25 24.75 37.92
C GLU A 427 3.78 25.22 37.83
N ASP A 428 3.50 26.18 36.94
CA ASP A 428 2.16 26.73 36.70
C ASP A 428 1.25 25.82 35.85
N GLY A 429 1.68 24.59 35.53
CA GLY A 429 0.88 23.62 34.77
C GLY A 429 0.85 23.83 33.26
N HIS A 430 1.79 24.63 32.72
CA HIS A 430 1.96 24.82 31.28
C HIS A 430 3.09 23.95 30.72
N VAL A 431 3.18 23.88 29.39
CA VAL A 431 4.29 23.25 28.68
C VAL A 431 5.07 24.31 27.93
N VAL A 432 6.38 24.36 28.15
CA VAL A 432 7.32 25.25 27.47
C VAL A 432 8.16 24.44 26.50
N LEU A 433 8.12 24.84 25.23
CA LEU A 433 8.97 24.33 24.17
C LEU A 433 10.08 25.35 23.91
N ALA A 434 11.33 24.89 23.88
CA ALA A 434 12.49 25.71 23.61
C ALA A 434 13.33 25.09 22.49
N LYS A 435 13.57 25.85 21.42
CA LYS A 435 14.48 25.47 20.33
C LYS A 435 15.86 26.09 20.53
N TYR A 436 16.88 25.27 20.39
CA TYR A 436 18.29 25.64 20.43
C TYR A 436 18.98 25.23 19.14
N ALA A 437 19.28 26.20 18.28
CA ALA A 437 19.97 26.00 17.02
C ALA A 437 21.25 26.83 16.96
N VAL A 438 22.31 26.28 16.37
CA VAL A 438 23.62 26.93 16.32
C VAL A 438 23.55 28.16 15.42
N GLY A 439 23.85 29.34 15.97
CA GLY A 439 23.87 30.60 15.22
C GLY A 439 22.52 31.29 15.09
N GLU A 440 21.45 30.75 15.71
CA GLU A 440 20.13 31.37 15.79
C GLU A 440 19.80 31.78 17.23
N PRO A 441 18.96 32.82 17.44
CA PRO A 441 18.47 33.15 18.77
C PRO A 441 17.54 32.06 19.32
N ASP A 442 17.62 31.80 20.62
CA ASP A 442 16.71 30.89 21.32
C ASP A 442 15.24 31.27 21.04
N GLN A 443 14.45 30.29 20.63
CA GLN A 443 13.02 30.47 20.41
C GLN A 443 12.24 29.66 21.45
N ARG A 444 11.21 30.28 22.02
CA ARG A 444 10.35 29.63 23.02
C ARG A 444 8.87 29.77 22.69
N ARG A 445 8.08 28.77 23.06
CA ARG A 445 6.62 28.77 23.02
C ARG A 445 6.10 28.20 24.34
N THR A 446 5.09 28.84 24.91
CA THR A 446 4.38 28.33 26.09
C THR A 446 2.96 28.00 25.67
N VAL A 447 2.53 26.76 25.88
CA VAL A 447 1.22 26.24 25.49
C VAL A 447 0.57 25.48 26.65
N SER A 448 -0.71 25.12 26.49
CA SER A 448 -1.36 24.21 27.44
C SER A 448 -0.81 22.78 27.27
N PRO A 449 -1.05 21.87 28.23
CA PRO A 449 -0.67 20.46 28.09
C PRO A 449 -1.55 19.68 27.09
N ARG A 450 -2.40 20.35 26.30
CA ARG A 450 -3.16 19.71 25.22
C ARG A 450 -2.20 19.19 24.15
N LEU A 451 -2.28 17.91 23.84
CA LEU A 451 -1.39 17.25 22.89
C LEU A 451 -1.40 17.93 21.52
N GLU A 452 -2.58 18.34 21.05
CA GLU A 452 -2.72 19.08 19.78
C GLU A 452 -1.91 20.39 19.78
N GLU A 453 -1.95 21.17 20.86
CA GLU A 453 -1.21 22.44 20.96
C GLU A 453 0.29 22.21 21.05
N VAL A 454 0.73 21.17 21.78
CA VAL A 454 2.14 20.79 21.86
C VAL A 454 2.66 20.37 20.48
N ILE A 455 1.90 19.56 19.72
CA ILE A 455 2.27 19.16 18.36
C ILE A 455 2.42 20.40 17.46
N LYS A 456 1.45 21.31 17.49
CA LYS A 456 1.51 22.56 16.70
C LYS A 456 2.73 23.40 17.08
N ALA A 457 3.02 23.53 18.37
CA ALA A 457 4.16 24.30 18.84
C ALA A 457 5.52 23.70 18.44
N VAL A 458 5.64 22.37 18.35
CA VAL A 458 6.86 21.72 17.80
C VAL A 458 7.06 22.12 16.34
N VAL A 459 5.99 22.10 15.54
CA VAL A 459 6.05 22.47 14.11
C VAL A 459 6.31 23.97 13.92
N ASP A 460 5.72 24.83 14.76
CA ASP A 460 5.97 26.28 14.74
C ASP A 460 7.42 26.64 15.05
N LEU A 461 8.15 25.77 15.75
CA LEU A 461 9.58 25.88 16.00
C LEU A 461 10.43 25.26 14.86
N GLY A 462 9.79 24.68 13.85
CA GLY A 462 10.44 24.07 12.69
C GLY A 462 10.74 22.58 12.85
N GLY A 463 10.09 21.89 13.79
CA GLY A 463 10.14 20.44 13.90
C GLY A 463 9.38 19.76 12.76
N ALA A 464 9.95 18.69 12.21
CA ALA A 464 9.36 17.88 11.16
C ALA A 464 8.56 16.70 11.74
N TYR A 465 7.96 15.88 10.88
CA TYR A 465 7.22 14.69 11.28
C TYR A 465 7.98 13.77 12.26
N PRO A 466 9.26 13.39 12.00
CA PRO A 466 10.00 12.52 12.92
C PRO A 466 10.20 13.11 14.32
N ASP A 467 10.30 14.44 14.42
CA ASP A 467 10.51 15.14 15.69
C ASP A 467 9.26 15.07 16.58
N VAL A 468 8.09 15.23 15.96
CA VAL A 468 6.79 15.09 16.64
C VAL A 468 6.56 13.63 17.06
N VAL A 469 6.87 12.68 16.18
CA VAL A 469 6.77 11.24 16.50
C VAL A 469 7.66 10.87 17.68
N GLN A 470 8.90 11.38 17.69
CA GLN A 470 9.81 11.24 18.82
C GLN A 470 9.20 11.79 20.11
N ALA A 471 8.68 13.02 20.09
CA ALA A 471 8.11 13.65 21.28
C ALA A 471 6.93 12.83 21.84
N ILE A 472 6.04 12.33 20.97
CA ILE A 472 4.92 11.48 21.38
C ILE A 472 5.40 10.15 22.00
N GLN A 473 6.41 9.53 21.41
CA GLN A 473 7.00 8.29 21.93
C GLN A 473 7.70 8.49 23.28
N GLU A 474 8.45 9.59 23.44
CA GLU A 474 9.10 9.95 24.69
C GLU A 474 8.08 10.29 25.78
N ALA A 475 7.03 11.04 25.44
CA ALA A 475 5.92 11.30 26.37
C ALA A 475 5.27 9.98 26.83
N LYS A 476 5.10 9.01 25.92
CA LYS A 476 4.56 7.70 26.28
C LYS A 476 5.52 6.92 27.18
N ALA A 477 6.81 6.91 26.87
CA ALA A 477 7.84 6.23 27.65
C ALA A 477 8.00 6.84 29.06
N ALA A 478 7.82 8.16 29.19
CA ALA A 478 7.83 8.89 30.46
C ALA A 478 6.53 8.72 31.26
N GLY A 479 5.51 8.03 30.73
CA GLY A 479 4.19 7.90 31.36
C GLY A 479 3.32 9.16 31.27
N ALA A 480 3.80 10.20 30.58
CA ALA A 480 3.13 11.48 30.45
C ALA A 480 2.01 11.49 29.38
N LEU A 481 1.93 10.47 28.51
CA LEU A 481 0.82 10.29 27.57
C LEU A 481 -0.15 9.19 28.06
N PRO A 482 -1.30 9.55 28.66
CA PRO A 482 -2.26 8.56 29.17
C PRO A 482 -2.93 7.79 28.04
N SER A 483 -3.21 8.47 26.94
CA SER A 483 -3.84 7.88 25.75
C SER A 483 -3.08 6.67 25.24
N ARG A 484 -3.82 5.75 24.61
CA ARG A 484 -3.22 4.63 23.89
C ARG A 484 -2.39 5.18 22.72
N LEU A 485 -1.15 4.73 22.56
CA LEU A 485 -0.30 5.08 21.41
C LEU A 485 -0.18 3.86 20.52
N GLU A 486 -0.59 4.02 19.26
CA GLU A 486 -0.54 2.98 18.23
C GLU A 486 0.32 3.45 17.06
N VAL A 487 1.02 2.51 16.45
CA VAL A 487 1.95 2.76 15.35
C VAL A 487 1.62 1.77 14.25
N ASP A 488 1.22 2.26 13.08
CA ASP A 488 0.80 1.42 11.95
C ASP A 488 -0.19 0.30 12.33
N ALA A 489 -1.19 0.62 13.15
CA ALA A 489 -2.34 -0.26 13.37
C ALA A 489 -3.20 -0.38 12.08
N LEU A 490 -2.62 -0.91 11.00
CA LEU A 490 -3.28 -1.19 9.74
C LEU A 490 -3.96 -2.55 9.82
N PRO A 491 -5.15 -2.71 9.21
CA PRO A 491 -5.77 -4.01 9.11
C PRO A 491 -4.93 -4.94 8.21
N GLU A 492 -4.60 -6.12 8.71
CA GLU A 492 -3.78 -7.12 8.01
C GLU A 492 -4.65 -8.11 7.21
N ALA A 493 -4.13 -8.59 6.08
CA ALA A 493 -4.68 -9.75 5.35
C ALA A 493 -4.01 -11.06 5.79
N GLY A 494 -4.44 -12.18 5.21
CA GLY A 494 -3.82 -13.50 5.43
C GLY A 494 -4.22 -14.19 6.73
N ARG A 495 -5.10 -13.57 7.53
CA ARG A 495 -5.71 -14.20 8.71
C ARG A 495 -6.67 -15.31 8.27
N THR A 496 -6.57 -16.45 8.95
CA THR A 496 -7.44 -17.61 8.69
C THR A 496 -8.79 -17.39 9.34
N TYR A 497 -9.85 -17.60 8.57
CA TYR A 497 -11.20 -17.69 9.08
C TYR A 497 -11.46 -19.13 9.55
N ASP A 498 -11.83 -19.30 10.81
CA ASP A 498 -12.13 -20.62 11.37
C ASP A 498 -13.63 -20.93 11.20
N ARG A 499 -13.93 -21.93 10.37
CA ARG A 499 -15.30 -22.42 10.11
C ARG A 499 -15.83 -23.30 11.26
N THR A 500 -14.95 -23.87 12.08
CA THR A 500 -15.30 -24.85 13.12
C THR A 500 -15.76 -24.21 14.42
N ALA A 501 -15.32 -22.99 14.73
CA ALA A 501 -15.71 -22.27 15.95
C ALA A 501 -17.22 -21.95 16.07
N LYS A 502 -18.04 -22.31 15.07
CA LYS A 502 -19.50 -22.08 15.03
C LYS A 502 -20.32 -23.29 14.58
N SER A 503 -19.72 -24.46 14.37
CA SER A 503 -20.43 -25.71 14.11
C SER A 503 -20.10 -26.71 15.22
N ASP A 504 -21.08 -27.11 16.02
CA ASP A 504 -20.95 -28.15 17.07
C ASP A 504 -20.79 -29.57 16.48
N GLU A 505 -20.25 -29.72 15.28
CA GLU A 505 -20.03 -31.02 14.65
C GLU A 505 -18.55 -31.22 14.30
N GLU A 506 -17.99 -32.31 14.83
CA GLU A 506 -16.63 -32.78 14.61
C GLU A 506 -16.34 -32.95 13.12
N ALA A 507 -15.69 -31.95 12.52
CA ALA A 507 -15.05 -32.05 11.23
C ALA A 507 -13.66 -31.38 11.31
N GLY A 508 -12.64 -32.09 10.82
CA GLY A 508 -11.22 -31.75 11.01
C GLY A 508 -10.85 -30.31 10.66
N GLU A 509 -9.84 -29.80 11.36
CA GLU A 509 -9.30 -28.44 11.26
C GLU A 509 -8.98 -28.04 9.81
N THR A 510 -9.93 -27.36 9.13
CA THR A 510 -9.67 -26.66 7.88
C THR A 510 -9.57 -25.18 8.15
N HIS A 511 -8.39 -24.73 8.60
CA HIS A 511 -8.06 -23.31 8.62
C HIS A 511 -7.93 -22.79 7.19
N LEU A 512 -8.82 -21.90 6.77
CA LEU A 512 -8.80 -21.33 5.42
C LEU A 512 -8.66 -19.81 5.49
N GLN A 513 -7.73 -19.27 4.70
CA GLN A 513 -7.55 -17.82 4.57
C GLN A 513 -8.71 -17.22 3.78
N ALA A 514 -9.11 -15.99 4.12
CA ALA A 514 -10.08 -15.25 3.31
C ALA A 514 -9.55 -15.14 1.88
N ASN A 515 -10.35 -15.57 0.89
CA ASN A 515 -9.95 -15.73 -0.51
C ASN A 515 -10.05 -14.43 -1.33
N SER A 516 -9.97 -13.28 -0.68
CA SER A 516 -9.90 -11.97 -1.32
C SER A 516 -8.44 -11.49 -1.42
N PRO A 517 -8.06 -10.82 -2.51
CA PRO A 517 -6.69 -10.33 -2.67
C PRO A 517 -6.42 -9.11 -1.76
N LEU A 518 -5.21 -9.02 -1.19
CA LEU A 518 -4.83 -7.95 -0.27
C LEU A 518 -4.98 -6.58 -0.96
N PRO A 519 -5.85 -5.69 -0.46
CA PRO A 519 -6.03 -4.36 -1.04
C PRO A 519 -4.75 -3.51 -0.93
N ASP A 520 -4.32 -2.90 -2.04
CA ASP A 520 -3.21 -1.94 -2.11
C ASP A 520 -3.40 -0.78 -1.12
N LEU A 521 -4.66 -0.45 -0.78
CA LEU A 521 -5.02 0.55 0.22
C LEU A 521 -4.33 0.32 1.58
N PHE A 522 -4.15 -0.95 1.98
CA PHE A 522 -3.61 -1.36 3.28
C PHE A 522 -2.28 -2.11 3.20
N SER A 523 -1.75 -2.37 1.99
CA SER A 523 -0.45 -3.03 1.84
C SER A 523 0.68 -2.18 2.42
N ASP A 524 1.64 -2.80 3.11
CA ASP A 524 2.90 -2.16 3.48
C ASP A 524 3.76 -1.92 2.22
N SER A 525 4.28 -0.71 2.09
CA SER A 525 5.20 -0.30 1.03
C SER A 525 6.61 -0.88 1.22
N SER A 526 6.91 -1.44 2.40
CA SER A 526 8.26 -1.79 2.83
C SER A 526 8.75 -3.20 2.51
N GLU A 527 7.85 -4.13 2.22
CA GLU A 527 8.24 -5.48 1.80
C GLU A 527 8.49 -5.52 0.30
N GLY A 528 9.72 -5.80 -0.10
CA GLY A 528 9.99 -6.32 -1.43
C GLY A 528 9.35 -7.70 -1.53
N ASP A 529 8.61 -7.95 -2.62
CA ASP A 529 7.82 -9.16 -2.87
C ASP A 529 8.57 -10.43 -2.41
N THR A 530 8.29 -10.89 -1.19
CA THR A 530 8.65 -12.23 -0.71
C THR A 530 7.49 -13.20 -0.83
N SER A 531 6.29 -12.72 -1.20
CA SER A 531 5.17 -13.53 -1.67
C SER A 531 5.21 -13.75 -3.19
N GLY A 532 6.33 -14.30 -3.67
CA GLY A 532 6.38 -14.85 -5.02
C GLY A 532 5.37 -16.00 -5.15
N SER A 533 4.36 -15.79 -6.00
CA SER A 533 3.56 -16.81 -6.69
C SER A 533 3.39 -18.16 -6.00
N GLN A 534 2.30 -18.33 -5.25
CA GLN A 534 1.52 -19.56 -5.35
C GLN A 534 0.20 -19.21 -6.02
N VAL A 535 0.25 -19.09 -7.35
CA VAL A 535 -0.92 -19.43 -8.15
C VAL A 535 -1.12 -20.92 -7.89
N SER A 536 -2.12 -21.26 -7.08
CA SER A 536 -2.55 -22.64 -6.87
C SER A 536 -3.11 -23.18 -8.18
N THR A 537 -2.26 -23.76 -9.01
CA THR A 537 -2.66 -24.70 -10.05
C THR A 537 -3.18 -25.96 -9.37
N SER A 538 -4.47 -25.93 -9.03
CA SER A 538 -5.22 -27.16 -8.78
C SER A 538 -5.65 -27.72 -10.13
N GLU A 539 -4.79 -28.57 -10.71
CA GLU A 539 -5.21 -29.47 -11.78
C GLU A 539 -5.98 -30.64 -11.16
N PRO A 540 -7.14 -31.04 -11.72
CA PRO A 540 -7.79 -32.27 -11.33
C PRO A 540 -7.02 -33.47 -11.88
N ALA A 541 -6.81 -34.47 -11.01
CA ALA A 541 -6.23 -35.75 -11.38
C ALA A 541 -7.11 -36.48 -12.40
N ASP A 542 -6.54 -36.81 -13.56
CA ASP A 542 -7.12 -37.78 -14.49
C ASP A 542 -6.15 -38.96 -14.66
N ASP A 543 -6.64 -40.14 -14.26
CA ASP A 543 -6.08 -41.46 -14.56
C ASP A 543 -6.17 -41.72 -16.07
N ALA A 544 -5.04 -41.91 -16.75
CA ALA A 544 -5.01 -42.70 -17.99
C ALA A 544 -3.62 -43.28 -18.27
N LYS A 545 -3.60 -44.60 -18.38
CA LYS A 545 -2.45 -45.46 -18.70
C LYS A 545 -1.78 -45.12 -20.04
N SER A 546 -0.46 -45.03 -19.96
CA SER A 546 0.59 -45.36 -20.95
C SER A 546 0.16 -46.02 -22.27
N THR A 547 0.64 -45.48 -23.39
CA THR A 547 1.34 -46.28 -24.43
C THR A 547 2.35 -45.38 -25.16
N GLU A 548 3.61 -45.82 -25.21
CA GLU A 548 4.74 -45.22 -25.90
C GLU A 548 4.58 -45.31 -27.43
N SER A 549 5.03 -44.27 -28.15
CA SER A 549 5.87 -44.44 -29.33
C SER A 549 6.56 -43.12 -29.68
N SER A 550 7.89 -43.17 -29.56
CA SER A 550 8.90 -42.19 -29.98
C SER A 550 8.87 -41.90 -31.48
N GLU A 551 9.10 -40.65 -31.86
CA GLU A 551 9.96 -40.29 -32.99
C GLU A 551 10.41 -38.81 -32.83
N GLU A 552 11.72 -38.65 -32.67
CA GLU A 552 12.42 -37.37 -32.58
C GLU A 552 12.52 -36.69 -33.95
N SER A 553 12.26 -35.39 -33.98
CA SER A 553 12.82 -34.50 -34.99
C SER A 553 13.17 -33.16 -34.34
N GLU A 554 14.45 -32.99 -34.05
CA GLU A 554 15.05 -31.74 -33.56
C GLU A 554 14.96 -30.64 -34.61
N GLU A 555 14.14 -29.62 -34.37
CA GLU A 555 14.20 -28.36 -35.10
C GLU A 555 14.65 -27.25 -34.12
N LYS A 556 15.91 -26.81 -34.29
CA LYS A 556 16.51 -25.70 -33.54
C LYS A 556 15.68 -24.44 -33.71
N THR A 557 14.94 -24.06 -32.68
CA THR A 557 14.19 -22.80 -32.64
C THR A 557 15.10 -21.67 -32.13
N GLU A 558 15.20 -20.59 -32.92
CA GLU A 558 15.82 -19.33 -32.51
C GLU A 558 15.17 -18.79 -31.21
N PRO A 559 15.89 -18.02 -30.38
CA PRO A 559 15.35 -17.50 -29.13
C PRO A 559 14.15 -16.57 -29.42
N SER A 560 12.94 -17.02 -29.09
CA SER A 560 11.73 -16.24 -29.28
C SER A 560 11.79 -14.98 -28.42
N ASN A 561 11.77 -13.81 -29.05
CA ASN A 561 11.66 -12.50 -28.40
C ASN A 561 10.26 -12.24 -27.77
N SER A 562 9.40 -13.26 -27.64
CA SER A 562 8.04 -13.10 -27.11
C SER A 562 8.07 -12.68 -25.64
N ILE A 563 7.21 -11.71 -25.29
CA ILE A 563 7.04 -11.26 -23.90
C ILE A 563 6.63 -12.43 -23.01
N PHE A 564 5.86 -13.40 -23.53
CA PHE A 564 5.43 -14.58 -22.77
C PHE A 564 6.60 -15.47 -22.32
N ALA A 565 7.64 -15.60 -23.16
CA ALA A 565 8.86 -16.32 -22.79
C ALA A 565 9.64 -15.62 -21.66
N LYS A 566 9.56 -14.27 -21.57
CA LYS A 566 10.14 -13.50 -20.46
C LYS A 566 9.34 -13.64 -19.16
N ILE A 567 8.04 -13.93 -19.25
CA ILE A 567 7.15 -14.14 -18.10
C ILE A 567 7.44 -15.46 -17.39
N LEU A 568 7.71 -16.54 -18.14
CA LEU A 568 7.92 -17.89 -17.59
C LEU A 568 9.35 -18.15 -17.09
N GLY A 569 10.31 -17.28 -17.42
CA GLY A 569 11.74 -17.54 -17.20
C GLY A 569 12.29 -18.62 -18.14
N PRO A 570 13.62 -18.77 -18.25
CA PRO A 570 14.19 -19.79 -19.13
C PRO A 570 13.86 -21.18 -18.61
N HIS A 571 13.14 -21.97 -19.42
CA HIS A 571 12.97 -23.40 -19.19
C HIS A 571 14.35 -24.04 -19.05
N ARG A 572 14.69 -24.56 -17.87
CA ARG A 572 15.75 -25.56 -17.75
C ARG A 572 15.18 -26.85 -18.31
N SER A 573 15.48 -27.11 -19.59
CA SER A 573 15.43 -28.45 -20.20
C SER A 573 16.29 -29.44 -19.44
#